data_AF-A0A917DEU1-F1
#
_entry.id   AF-A0A917DEU1-F1
#
_cell.length_a   1.000
_cell.length_b   1.000
_cell.length_c   1.000
_cell.angle_alpha   90.00
_cell.angle_beta   90.00
_cell.angle_gamma   90.00
#
_symmetry.space_group_name_H-M   'P 1'
#
loop_
_entity.id
_entity.type
_entity.pdbx_description
1 polymer ?
#
loop_
_entity_poly.entity_id
_entity_poly.type
_entity_poly.pdbx_seq_one_letter_code
_entity_poly.pdbx_strand_id
1 'polypeptide(L)'
;MPIISGFDFLDGLKMKPQIIFITSKADYAVKAFDYDATDYLQKPISVERFDASVKRAMDLYRLRNEVHDEEGDFIFIKSNLKKLKIFTSKIKWIEAYGDYVKVVTDEDSNLVLSTMKSFEQDLDKERFLRVHKSYIVNVEKIERFNSKFAEIGVTKIPLSRNKKDDLKKALAIA
;
A
#
# COMPACT_ATOMS: atom_id res chain seq x y z
N MET A 1 12.89 28.11 -0.87
CA MET A 1 12.05 28.57 -2.00
C MET A 1 11.71 30.03 -1.78
N PRO A 2 11.45 30.85 -2.81
CA PRO A 2 11.43 32.30 -2.66
C PRO A 2 10.26 32.87 -1.86
N ILE A 3 9.22 32.06 -1.55
CA ILE A 3 7.95 32.57 -1.00
C ILE A 3 7.61 31.98 0.38
N ILE A 4 8.02 30.73 0.66
CA ILE A 4 7.77 30.06 1.96
C ILE A 4 9.03 29.32 2.43
N SER A 5 9.27 29.29 3.73
CA SER A 5 10.33 28.47 4.30
C SER A 5 9.93 26.99 4.30
N GLY A 6 10.92 26.09 4.39
CA GLY A 6 10.63 24.66 4.50
C GLY A 6 9.82 24.32 5.76
N PHE A 7 9.99 25.09 6.83
CA PHE A 7 9.22 24.93 8.07
C PHE A 7 7.76 25.35 7.88
N ASP A 8 7.52 26.51 7.27
CA ASP A 8 6.15 26.99 7.00
C ASP A 8 5.40 26.02 6.08
N PHE A 9 6.10 25.43 5.11
CA PHE A 9 5.54 24.39 4.26
C PHE A 9 5.10 23.17 5.07
N LEU A 10 5.93 22.71 6.01
CA LEU A 10 5.59 21.57 6.86
C LEU A 10 4.42 21.88 7.77
N ASP A 11 4.29 23.10 8.29
CA ASP A 11 3.17 23.51 9.15
C ASP A 11 1.81 23.46 8.44
N GLY A 12 1.79 23.59 7.11
CA GLY A 12 0.58 23.43 6.29
C GLY A 12 0.15 21.97 6.06
N LEU A 13 0.96 20.97 6.43
CA LEU A 13 0.66 19.57 6.17
C LEU A 13 -0.20 18.94 7.28
N LYS A 14 -1.37 18.40 6.91
CA LYS A 14 -2.22 17.62 7.83
C LYS A 14 -1.56 16.34 8.32
N MET A 15 -0.85 15.65 7.42
CA MET A 15 -0.07 14.46 7.74
C MET A 15 1.40 14.80 7.51
N LYS A 16 2.22 14.66 8.56
CA LYS A 16 3.65 14.93 8.49
C LYS A 16 4.36 13.71 7.89
N PRO A 17 5.06 13.85 6.75
CA PRO A 17 5.84 12.76 6.16
C PRO A 17 7.14 12.52 6.96
N GLN A 18 7.94 11.52 6.55
CA GLN A 18 9.36 11.47 6.93
C GLN A 18 10.09 12.67 6.31
N ILE A 19 10.90 13.37 7.11
CA ILE A 19 11.49 14.66 6.71
C ILE A 19 13.01 14.57 6.81
N ILE A 20 13.71 14.87 5.71
CA ILE A 20 15.16 15.10 5.72
C ILE A 20 15.41 16.53 5.26
N PHE A 21 16.03 17.35 6.11
CA PHE A 21 16.42 18.70 5.73
C PHE A 21 17.80 18.71 5.07
N ILE A 22 17.96 19.47 3.99
CA ILE A 22 19.23 19.64 3.28
C ILE A 22 19.50 21.13 3.10
N THR A 23 20.51 21.67 3.77
CA THR A 23 20.74 23.13 3.81
C THR A 23 22.17 23.51 4.14
N SER A 24 22.62 24.71 3.77
CA SER A 24 23.91 25.26 4.19
C SER A 24 23.86 25.93 5.58
N LYS A 25 22.66 26.11 6.15
CA LYS A 25 22.46 26.81 7.42
C LYS A 25 22.41 25.81 8.58
N ALA A 26 23.47 25.73 9.38
CA ALA A 26 23.54 24.83 10.53
C ALA A 26 22.57 25.21 11.66
N ASP A 27 22.31 26.50 11.84
CA ASP A 27 21.57 27.04 13.00
C ASP A 27 20.12 26.57 13.10
N TYR A 28 19.52 26.06 12.00
CA TYR A 28 18.17 25.50 12.03
C TYR A 28 18.11 24.02 12.37
N ALA A 29 19.24 23.36 12.66
CA ALA A 29 19.26 21.95 13.02
C ALA A 29 18.45 21.66 14.29
N VAL A 30 18.52 22.53 15.30
CA VAL A 30 17.71 22.40 16.52
C VAL A 30 16.22 22.50 16.19
N LYS A 31 15.83 23.50 15.38
CA LYS A 31 14.44 23.66 14.95
C LYS A 31 13.93 22.45 14.16
N ALA A 32 14.78 21.75 13.42
CA ALA A 32 14.37 20.55 12.69
C ALA A 32 13.97 19.38 13.60
N PHE A 33 14.50 19.31 14.82
CA PHE A 33 14.04 18.32 15.80
C PHE A 33 12.59 18.54 16.21
N ASP A 34 12.13 19.79 16.31
CA ASP A 34 10.73 20.11 16.64
C ASP A 34 9.73 19.59 15.59
N TYR A 35 10.22 19.26 14.39
CA TYR A 35 9.43 18.71 13.28
C TYR A 35 9.60 17.20 13.12
N ASP A 36 10.19 16.52 14.11
CA ASP A 36 10.52 15.09 14.06
C ASP A 36 11.28 14.71 12.78
N ALA A 37 12.24 15.54 12.37
CA ALA A 37 13.04 15.27 11.19
C ALA A 37 13.83 13.96 11.35
N THR A 38 13.72 13.10 10.35
CA THR A 38 14.49 11.85 10.23
C THR A 38 15.99 12.12 10.16
N ASP A 39 16.38 13.21 9.50
CA ASP A 39 17.77 13.65 9.45
C ASP A 39 17.91 15.13 9.06
N TYR A 40 19.08 15.70 9.35
CA TYR A 40 19.46 17.06 8.97
C TYR A 40 20.86 17.06 8.36
N LEU A 41 20.94 17.38 7.07
CA LEU A 41 22.15 17.32 6.28
C LEU A 41 22.65 18.73 5.93
N GLN A 42 23.84 19.06 6.44
CA GLN A 42 24.50 20.31 6.14
C GLN A 42 25.28 20.22 4.82
N LYS A 43 25.12 21.20 3.93
CA LYS A 43 25.90 21.33 2.70
C LYS A 43 27.32 21.84 2.99
N PRO A 44 28.35 21.33 2.28
CA PRO A 44 28.32 20.26 1.28
C PRO A 44 28.13 18.87 1.91
N ILE A 45 27.36 17.99 1.25
CA ILE A 45 26.99 16.66 1.75
C ILE A 45 27.74 15.61 0.94
N SER A 46 28.36 14.62 1.59
CA SER A 46 28.96 13.47 0.92
C SER A 46 27.89 12.46 0.48
N VAL A 47 28.19 11.65 -0.53
CA VAL A 47 27.26 10.62 -1.02
C VAL A 47 26.94 9.62 0.09
N GLU A 48 27.94 9.20 0.86
CA GLU A 48 27.79 8.26 1.95
C GLU A 48 26.85 8.80 3.04
N ARG A 49 26.94 10.11 3.34
CA ARG A 49 26.09 10.76 4.34
C ARG A 49 24.64 10.86 3.88
N PHE A 50 24.42 11.15 2.60
CA PHE A 50 23.10 11.19 1.98
C PHE A 50 22.46 9.80 1.97
N ASP A 51 23.19 8.78 1.52
CA ASP A 51 22.71 7.39 1.46
C ASP A 51 22.32 6.86 2.84
N ALA A 52 23.12 7.18 3.87
CA ALA A 52 22.79 6.81 5.25
C ALA A 52 21.47 7.43 5.74
N SER A 53 21.19 8.69 5.39
CA SER A 53 19.93 9.36 5.74
C SER A 53 18.74 8.76 5.02
N VAL A 54 18.88 8.51 3.71
CA VAL A 54 17.82 7.88 2.91
C VAL A 54 17.52 6.48 3.42
N LYS A 55 18.56 5.68 3.70
CA LYS A 55 18.39 4.34 4.28
C LYS A 55 17.61 4.40 5.59
N ARG A 56 17.97 5.31 6.51
CA ARG A 56 17.26 5.48 7.79
C ARG A 56 15.78 5.82 7.58
N ALA A 57 15.47 6.73 6.67
CA ALA A 57 14.08 7.09 6.37
C ALA A 57 13.29 5.93 5.78
N MET A 58 13.90 5.13 4.90
CA MET A 58 13.28 3.94 4.34
C MET A 58 13.04 2.86 5.40
N ASP A 59 13.98 2.63 6.31
CA ASP A 59 13.84 1.63 7.36
C ASP A 59 12.75 2.04 8.38
N LEU A 60 12.67 3.32 8.74
CA LEU A 60 11.58 3.83 9.59
C LEU A 60 10.21 3.75 8.91
N TYR A 61 10.16 4.04 7.60
CA TYR A 61 8.92 3.88 6.81
C TYR A 61 8.47 2.42 6.79
N ARG A 62 9.38 1.48 6.55
CA ARG A 62 9.08 0.04 6.59
C ARG A 62 8.58 -0.36 7.96
N LEU A 63 9.29 -0.04 9.03
CA LEU A 63 8.89 -0.41 10.38
C LEU A 63 7.49 0.12 10.74
N ARG A 64 7.17 1.37 10.36
CA ARG A 64 5.85 1.94 10.64
C ARG A 64 4.73 1.27 9.84
N ASN A 65 5.00 0.87 8.60
CA ASN A 65 3.97 0.30 7.72
C ASN A 65 3.86 -1.23 7.81
N GLU A 66 4.95 -1.94 8.10
CA GLU A 66 4.94 -3.38 8.36
C GLU A 66 4.15 -3.71 9.63
N VAL A 67 4.27 -2.88 10.68
CA VAL A 67 3.43 -3.03 11.89
C VAL A 67 1.95 -2.80 11.57
N HIS A 68 1.63 -1.88 10.66
CA HIS A 68 0.24 -1.64 10.23
C HIS A 68 -0.31 -2.76 9.34
N ASP A 69 0.55 -3.45 8.58
CA ASP A 69 0.17 -4.63 7.80
C ASP A 69 0.02 -5.90 8.66
N GLU A 70 0.52 -5.89 9.90
CA GLU A 70 0.37 -6.99 10.88
C GLU A 70 -0.70 -6.72 11.97
N GLU A 71 -1.24 -5.50 12.02
CA GLU A 71 -2.37 -5.10 12.85
C GLU A 71 -3.57 -4.74 11.96
N GLY A 72 -4.44 -5.72 11.71
CA GLY A 72 -5.64 -5.52 10.89
C GLY A 72 -6.43 -6.81 10.65
N ASP A 73 -7.48 -6.70 9.85
CA ASP A 73 -8.29 -7.85 9.45
C ASP A 73 -7.45 -8.91 8.76
N PHE A 74 -7.73 -10.16 9.08
CA PHE A 74 -7.03 -11.30 8.50
C PHE A 74 -8.00 -12.43 8.21
N ILE A 75 -7.61 -13.27 7.25
CA ILE A 75 -8.30 -14.51 6.93
C ILE A 75 -7.36 -15.70 7.13
N PHE A 76 -7.93 -16.88 7.33
CA PHE A 76 -7.18 -18.13 7.29
C PHE A 76 -7.45 -18.86 5.99
N ILE A 77 -6.40 -19.10 5.21
CA ILE A 77 -6.50 -19.94 4.01
C ILE A 77 -5.91 -21.32 4.30
N LYS A 78 -6.52 -22.37 3.76
CA LYS A 78 -6.05 -23.76 3.95
C LYS A 78 -5.08 -24.12 2.83
N SER A 79 -3.79 -24.20 3.14
CA SER A 79 -2.72 -24.60 2.22
C SER A 79 -1.97 -25.79 2.81
N ASN A 80 -1.83 -26.88 2.04
CA ASN A 80 -1.07 -28.08 2.44
C ASN A 80 -1.43 -28.62 3.84
N LEU A 81 -2.74 -28.77 4.12
CA LEU A 81 -3.29 -29.23 5.41
C LEU A 81 -3.04 -28.30 6.61
N LYS A 82 -2.40 -27.14 6.41
CA LYS A 82 -2.19 -26.11 7.44
C LYS A 82 -3.09 -24.90 7.16
N LYS A 83 -3.45 -24.18 8.23
CA LYS A 83 -4.09 -22.87 8.12
C LYS A 83 -2.99 -21.81 8.07
N LEU A 84 -2.95 -21.04 6.99
CA LEU A 84 -2.07 -19.89 6.84
C LEU A 84 -2.87 -18.63 7.13
N LYS A 85 -2.40 -17.82 8.09
CA LYS A 85 -2.97 -16.49 8.37
C LYS A 85 -2.47 -15.53 7.29
N ILE A 86 -3.38 -14.81 6.64
CA ILE A 86 -3.06 -13.75 5.68
C ILE A 86 -3.82 -12.49 6.10
N PHE A 87 -3.07 -11.41 6.31
CA PHE A 87 -3.65 -10.09 6.50
C PHE A 87 -4.26 -9.60 5.20
N THR A 88 -5.49 -9.09 5.27
CA THR A 88 -6.25 -8.71 4.08
C THR A 88 -5.62 -7.50 3.38
N SER A 89 -4.93 -6.61 4.10
CA SER A 89 -4.19 -5.48 3.53
C SER A 89 -3.11 -5.90 2.52
N LYS A 90 -2.50 -7.08 2.74
CA LYS A 90 -1.48 -7.65 1.85
C LYS A 90 -2.05 -8.29 0.59
N ILE A 91 -3.36 -8.53 0.51
CA ILE A 91 -3.99 -9.18 -0.65
C ILE A 91 -4.19 -8.14 -1.76
N LYS A 92 -3.64 -8.39 -2.95
CA LYS A 92 -3.84 -7.58 -4.14
C LYS A 92 -5.09 -8.00 -4.89
N TRP A 93 -5.19 -9.28 -5.22
CA TRP A 93 -6.38 -9.87 -5.82
C TRP A 93 -6.44 -11.37 -5.58
N ILE A 94 -7.59 -11.96 -5.89
CA ILE A 94 -7.87 -13.37 -5.83
C ILE A 94 -8.37 -13.81 -7.19
N GLU A 95 -7.78 -14.86 -7.75
CA GLU A 95 -8.12 -15.39 -9.07
C GLU A 95 -8.51 -16.88 -9.03
N ALA A 96 -9.52 -17.25 -9.81
CA ALA A 96 -9.89 -18.64 -9.99
C ALA A 96 -8.81 -19.38 -10.81
N TYR A 97 -8.40 -20.56 -10.36
CA TYR A 97 -7.35 -21.38 -10.97
C TYR A 97 -7.77 -22.87 -11.01
N GLY A 98 -8.61 -23.22 -11.97
CA GLY A 98 -9.22 -24.56 -12.02
C GLY A 98 -10.13 -24.80 -10.81
N ASP A 99 -9.92 -25.93 -10.12
CA ASP A 99 -10.60 -26.27 -8.86
C ASP A 99 -10.04 -25.51 -7.64
N TYR A 100 -8.97 -24.75 -7.85
CA TYR A 100 -8.31 -23.96 -6.82
C TYR A 100 -8.60 -22.48 -6.98
N VAL A 101 -8.31 -21.73 -5.93
CA VAL A 101 -8.29 -20.28 -5.93
C VAL A 101 -6.88 -19.84 -5.59
N LYS A 102 -6.30 -18.95 -6.42
CA LYS A 102 -5.03 -18.32 -6.12
C LYS A 102 -5.28 -16.99 -5.41
N VAL A 103 -4.72 -16.87 -4.22
CA VAL A 103 -4.66 -15.61 -3.46
C VAL A 103 -3.32 -14.96 -3.76
N VAL A 104 -3.33 -13.77 -4.38
CA VAL A 104 -2.11 -13.04 -4.75
C VAL A 104 -1.90 -11.92 -3.74
N THR A 105 -0.74 -11.94 -3.09
CA THR A 105 -0.33 -10.96 -2.08
C THR A 105 0.77 -10.06 -2.62
N ASP A 106 1.15 -9.04 -1.85
CA ASP A 106 2.26 -8.15 -2.18
C ASP A 106 3.59 -8.91 -2.39
N GLU A 107 3.81 -9.98 -1.62
CA GLU A 107 5.06 -10.76 -1.60
C GLU A 107 4.99 -12.02 -2.49
N ASP A 108 3.89 -12.76 -2.45
CA ASP A 108 3.78 -14.10 -3.04
C ASP A 108 2.38 -14.43 -3.58
N SER A 109 2.15 -15.70 -3.92
CA SER A 109 0.80 -16.19 -4.18
C SER A 109 0.59 -17.60 -3.68
N ASN A 110 -0.62 -17.88 -3.19
CA ASN A 110 -0.97 -19.14 -2.55
C ASN A 110 -2.17 -19.79 -3.27
N LEU A 111 -2.03 -21.05 -3.69
CA LEU A 111 -3.12 -21.84 -4.27
C LEU A 111 -3.85 -22.61 -3.16
N VAL A 112 -5.16 -22.46 -3.09
CA VAL A 112 -5.99 -23.12 -2.09
C VAL A 112 -7.22 -23.77 -2.69
N LEU A 113 -7.57 -24.94 -2.15
CA LEU A 113 -8.80 -25.64 -2.50
C LEU A 113 -9.97 -24.96 -1.79
N SER A 114 -10.55 -23.96 -2.46
CA SER A 114 -11.66 -23.14 -1.97
C SER A 114 -12.48 -22.61 -3.15
N THR A 115 -13.51 -21.80 -2.89
CA THR A 115 -14.33 -21.18 -3.94
C THR A 115 -14.24 -19.66 -3.86
N MET A 116 -14.41 -18.99 -5.01
CA MET A 116 -14.51 -17.52 -5.06
C MET A 116 -15.62 -16.99 -4.15
N LYS A 117 -16.72 -17.75 -3.99
CA LYS A 117 -17.85 -17.37 -3.14
C LYS A 117 -17.48 -17.38 -1.65
N SER A 118 -16.64 -18.31 -1.21
CA SER A 118 -16.14 -18.32 0.18
C SER A 118 -15.35 -17.04 0.46
N PHE A 119 -14.40 -16.71 -0.40
CA PHE A 119 -13.61 -15.48 -0.25
C PHE A 119 -14.48 -14.22 -0.30
N GLU A 120 -15.50 -14.17 -1.14
CA GLU A 120 -16.45 -13.05 -1.20
C GLU A 120 -17.30 -12.90 0.08
N GLN A 121 -17.41 -13.94 0.91
CA GLN A 121 -18.09 -13.91 2.21
C GLN A 121 -17.13 -13.58 3.36
N ASP A 122 -15.90 -14.09 3.27
CA ASP A 122 -14.87 -13.94 4.32
C ASP A 122 -14.18 -12.57 4.29
N LEU A 123 -14.23 -11.87 3.14
CA LEU A 123 -13.59 -10.58 2.93
C LEU A 123 -14.56 -9.41 3.13
N ASP A 124 -14.03 -8.30 3.64
CA ASP A 124 -14.76 -7.03 3.74
C ASP A 124 -15.18 -6.53 2.35
N LYS A 125 -16.48 -6.24 2.21
CA LYS A 125 -17.12 -5.84 0.95
C LYS A 125 -16.82 -4.41 0.56
N GLU A 126 -16.38 -3.58 1.49
CA GLU A 126 -15.97 -2.20 1.18
C GLU A 126 -14.60 -2.20 0.49
N ARG A 127 -13.70 -3.08 0.93
CA ARG A 127 -12.33 -3.19 0.40
C ARG A 127 -12.18 -4.19 -0.74
N PHE A 128 -12.97 -5.26 -0.76
CA PHE A 128 -12.89 -6.31 -1.77
C PHE A 128 -14.12 -6.36 -2.66
N LEU A 129 -13.88 -6.28 -3.98
CA LEU A 129 -14.95 -6.30 -4.97
C LEU A 129 -14.76 -7.43 -5.97
N ARG A 130 -15.80 -8.24 -6.15
CA ARG A 130 -15.86 -9.23 -7.23
C ARG A 130 -16.16 -8.55 -8.57
N VAL A 131 -15.10 -8.30 -9.33
CA VAL A 131 -15.17 -7.60 -10.63
C VAL A 131 -15.36 -8.54 -11.82
N HIS A 132 -15.01 -9.82 -11.67
CA HIS A 132 -15.22 -10.85 -12.68
C HIS A 132 -15.60 -12.18 -12.04
N LYS A 133 -16.22 -13.09 -12.81
CA LYS A 133 -16.57 -14.43 -12.30
C LYS A 133 -15.34 -15.16 -11.71
N SER A 134 -14.16 -14.85 -12.24
CA SER A 134 -12.86 -15.40 -11.85
C SER A 134 -11.98 -14.46 -11.04
N TYR A 135 -12.42 -13.23 -10.69
CA TYR A 135 -11.56 -12.26 -10.00
C TYR A 135 -12.29 -11.48 -8.91
N ILE A 136 -11.68 -11.43 -7.73
CA ILE A 136 -11.98 -10.49 -6.64
C ILE A 136 -10.74 -9.62 -6.45
N VAL A 137 -10.91 -8.31 -6.37
CA VAL A 137 -9.80 -7.35 -6.26
C VAL A 137 -9.90 -6.57 -4.97
N ASN A 138 -8.75 -6.25 -4.38
CA ASN A 138 -8.67 -5.21 -3.37
C ASN A 138 -8.72 -3.86 -4.07
N VAL A 139 -9.75 -3.07 -3.77
CA VAL A 139 -10.04 -1.80 -4.44
C VAL A 139 -8.93 -0.77 -4.18
N GLU A 140 -8.32 -0.78 -3.00
CA GLU A 140 -7.22 0.12 -2.62
C GLU A 140 -5.93 -0.13 -3.43
N LYS A 141 -5.77 -1.34 -3.98
CA LYS A 141 -4.58 -1.73 -4.74
C LYS A 141 -4.72 -1.45 -6.24
N ILE A 142 -5.85 -0.90 -6.69
CA ILE A 142 -6.09 -0.57 -8.10
C ILE A 142 -5.41 0.75 -8.45
N GLU A 143 -4.48 0.71 -9.39
CA GLU A 143 -3.75 1.90 -9.83
C GLU A 143 -4.48 2.62 -10.98
N ARG A 144 -5.07 1.86 -11.90
CA ARG A 144 -5.76 2.37 -13.09
C ARG A 144 -6.91 1.45 -13.47
N PHE A 145 -7.94 1.98 -14.10
CA PHE A 145 -9.02 1.15 -14.66
C PHE A 145 -9.70 1.82 -15.84
N ASN A 146 -10.38 1.02 -16.65
CA ASN A 146 -11.27 1.50 -17.71
C ASN A 146 -12.52 0.61 -17.78
N SER A 147 -13.22 0.60 -18.91
CA SER A 147 -14.43 -0.22 -19.09
C SER A 147 -14.17 -1.72 -19.25
N LYS A 148 -12.93 -2.13 -19.51
CA LYS A 148 -12.55 -3.51 -19.85
C LYS A 148 -11.68 -4.17 -18.77
N PHE A 149 -10.81 -3.41 -18.13
CA PHE A 149 -9.85 -3.95 -17.16
C PHE A 149 -9.55 -2.95 -16.03
N ALA A 150 -9.16 -3.50 -14.88
CA ALA A 150 -8.43 -2.82 -13.81
C ALA A 150 -6.96 -3.25 -13.85
N GLU A 151 -6.05 -2.33 -13.52
CA GLU A 151 -4.60 -2.54 -13.49
C GLU A 151 -4.12 -2.52 -12.04
N ILE A 152 -3.43 -3.59 -11.64
CA ILE A 152 -2.72 -3.70 -10.36
C ILE A 152 -1.27 -4.09 -10.69
N GLY A 153 -0.35 -3.14 -10.54
CA GLY A 153 0.99 -3.23 -11.11
C GLY A 153 0.96 -3.53 -12.61
N VAL A 154 1.67 -4.57 -13.04
CA VAL A 154 1.72 -5.00 -14.45
C VAL A 154 0.53 -5.87 -14.89
N THR A 155 -0.36 -6.23 -13.97
CA THR A 155 -1.43 -7.21 -14.22
C THR A 155 -2.71 -6.51 -14.64
N LYS A 156 -3.31 -6.95 -15.76
CA LYS A 156 -4.61 -6.48 -16.23
C LYS A 156 -5.72 -7.45 -15.84
N ILE A 157 -6.55 -7.06 -14.89
CA ILE A 157 -7.67 -7.84 -14.38
C ILE A 157 -8.93 -7.49 -15.18
N PRO A 158 -9.56 -8.47 -15.86
CA PRO A 158 -10.74 -8.20 -16.67
C PRO A 158 -11.93 -7.79 -15.81
N LEU A 159 -12.76 -6.88 -16.32
CA LEU A 159 -14.00 -6.45 -15.69
C LEU A 159 -15.21 -7.04 -16.41
N SER A 160 -16.20 -7.51 -15.65
CA SER A 160 -17.50 -7.88 -16.22
C SER A 160 -18.24 -6.64 -16.71
N ARG A 161 -19.07 -6.80 -17.76
CA ARG A 161 -19.80 -5.70 -18.41
C ARG A 161 -20.56 -4.80 -17.42
N ASN A 162 -21.11 -5.39 -16.35
CA ASN A 162 -21.95 -4.69 -15.37
C ASN A 162 -21.20 -4.33 -14.07
N LYS A 163 -19.89 -4.60 -13.95
CA LYS A 163 -19.11 -4.35 -12.73
C LYS A 163 -18.34 -3.04 -12.72
N LYS A 164 -18.41 -2.28 -13.81
CA LYS A 164 -17.79 -0.96 -13.94
C LYS A 164 -18.37 0.05 -12.95
N ASP A 165 -19.70 0.11 -12.84
CA ASP A 165 -20.36 1.12 -12.00
C ASP A 165 -20.19 0.79 -10.50
N ASP A 166 -20.19 -0.49 -10.15
CA ASP A 166 -19.83 -0.97 -8.81
C ASP A 166 -18.39 -0.54 -8.45
N LEU A 167 -17.45 -0.75 -9.37
CA LEU A 167 -16.05 -0.38 -9.16
C LEU A 167 -15.86 1.14 -9.02
N LYS A 168 -16.55 1.93 -9.85
CA LYS A 168 -16.53 3.39 -9.74
C LYS A 168 -17.05 3.89 -8.41
N LYS A 169 -18.13 3.28 -7.89
CA LYS A 169 -18.70 3.63 -6.58
C LYS A 169 -17.72 3.29 -5.47
N ALA A 170 -17.12 2.10 -5.51
CA ALA A 170 -16.13 1.68 -4.51
C ALA A 170 -14.91 2.64 -4.47
N LEU A 171 -14.38 3.01 -5.64
CA LEU A 171 -13.24 3.94 -5.75
C LEU A 171 -13.57 5.42 -5.46
N ALA A 172 -14.84 5.80 -5.40
CA ALA A 172 -15.25 7.17 -5.04
C ALA A 172 -15.47 7.34 -3.52
N ILE A 173 -15.49 6.23 -2.78
CA ILE A 173 -15.70 6.16 -1.33
C ILE A 173 -14.38 5.87 -0.59
N ALA A 174 -13.41 5.26 -1.26
CA ALA A 174 -12.03 5.08 -0.80
C ALA A 174 -11.18 6.35 -1.02
#